data_AF-A0A098TG41-F1
#
_entry.id   AF-A0A098TG41-F1
#
_cell.length_a   1.000
_cell.length_b   1.000
_cell.length_c   1.000
_cell.angle_alpha   90.00
_cell.angle_beta   90.00
_cell.angle_gamma   90.00
#
_symmetry.space_group_name_H-M   'P 1'
#
loop_
_entity.id
_entity.type
_entity.pdbx_description
1 polymer ?
#
loop_
_entity_poly.entity_id
_entity_poly.type
_entity_poly.pdbx_seq_one_letter_code
_entity_poly.pdbx_strand_id
1 'polypeptide(L)'
;MLRYINFDGSNAAFGDSQVGEVSHIPGFGFFGPGGLQTVELNRLVRFLFAEVEPDKIIIELAPQWFGAYHVGRPEMISATALPPEFLKMALLSSHFYSALKDHFLAAAYDLLSVGDAAAGEFDEPEWRDIVTYADDWDRLKAEGGAAFNWSLFPAEKQRVLMLARAYAQNPVSDFQDSMTAAYLEDAVAYVISRGARLCFVEPPVTDDHRYLRDQIPGSNYRAFEPYANALANRFNVPWVRDVMEFTDADFDNQDHLHAEAHARYWPAVAKACFG
;
A
#
# COMPACT_ATOMS: atom_id res chain seq x y z
N MET A 1 -3.24 15.97 30.51
CA MET A 1 -3.42 14.51 30.36
C MET A 1 -3.84 14.28 28.92
N LEU A 2 -2.87 14.07 28.03
CA LEU A 2 -3.13 13.82 26.61
C LEU A 2 -3.76 12.44 26.49
N ARG A 3 -4.96 12.38 25.91
CA ARG A 3 -5.66 11.13 25.57
C ARG A 3 -4.90 10.46 24.42
N TYR A 4 -3.74 9.89 24.71
CA TYR A 4 -3.04 9.03 23.78
C TYR A 4 -3.80 7.71 23.71
N ILE A 5 -4.68 7.65 22.72
CA ILE A 5 -5.28 6.52 22.00
C ILE A 5 -5.11 5.16 22.70
N ASN A 6 -6.24 4.56 23.09
CA ASN A 6 -6.38 3.13 23.36
C ASN A 6 -6.08 2.35 22.06
N PHE A 7 -4.80 2.16 21.75
CA PHE A 7 -4.38 1.27 20.67
C PHE A 7 -4.61 -0.17 21.13
N ASP A 8 -5.61 -0.82 20.53
CA ASP A 8 -5.81 -2.26 20.70
C ASP A 8 -4.96 -3.00 19.66
N GLY A 9 -3.75 -3.37 20.09
CA GLY A 9 -2.79 -4.12 19.28
C GLY A 9 -2.97 -5.64 19.36
N SER A 10 -4.11 -6.13 19.86
CA SER A 10 -4.41 -7.57 19.88
C SER A 10 -4.42 -8.17 18.47
N ASN A 11 -4.60 -7.36 17.43
CA ASN A 11 -4.47 -7.74 16.02
C ASN A 11 -3.82 -6.61 15.22
N ALA A 12 -3.32 -6.90 14.03
CA ALA A 12 -2.70 -5.88 13.17
C ALA A 12 -2.91 -6.12 11.67
N ALA A 13 -2.91 -5.02 10.91
CA ALA A 13 -2.87 -4.99 9.45
C ALA A 13 -1.64 -4.20 9.00
N PHE A 14 -0.85 -4.74 8.09
CA PHE A 14 0.34 -4.10 7.53
C PHE A 14 0.23 -3.95 6.02
N GLY A 15 0.72 -2.83 5.47
CA GLY A 15 0.70 -2.60 4.02
C GLY A 15 1.39 -1.31 3.60
N ASP A 16 1.12 -0.87 2.38
CA ASP A 16 1.39 0.46 1.86
C ASP A 16 0.18 1.39 2.15
N SER A 17 0.06 2.53 1.48
CA SER A 17 -0.88 3.63 1.73
C SER A 17 -2.35 3.23 1.70
N GLN A 18 -2.69 2.14 1.03
CA GLN A 18 -4.05 1.62 0.98
C GLN A 18 -4.43 0.83 2.25
N VAL A 19 -3.45 0.35 3.03
CA VAL A 19 -3.67 -0.22 4.36
C VAL A 19 -3.81 0.84 5.43
N GLY A 20 -3.65 2.12 5.12
CA GLY A 20 -4.02 3.24 5.98
C GLY A 20 -3.39 3.24 7.38
N GLU A 21 -3.61 4.31 8.12
CA GLU A 21 -3.13 4.45 9.52
C GLU A 21 -4.29 4.51 10.52
N VAL A 22 -5.52 4.50 10.02
CA VAL A 22 -6.74 4.55 10.83
C VAL A 22 -7.29 3.13 10.95
N SER A 23 -7.59 2.71 12.17
CA SER A 23 -8.21 1.41 12.40
C SER A 23 -9.63 1.39 11.82
N HIS A 24 -9.86 0.49 10.86
CA HIS A 24 -11.17 0.24 10.25
C HIS A 24 -11.82 -1.07 10.74
N ILE A 25 -11.13 -1.82 11.61
CA ILE A 25 -11.62 -3.05 12.22
C ILE A 25 -11.39 -2.93 13.73
N PRO A 26 -12.44 -3.05 14.57
CA PRO A 26 -12.25 -3.06 16.02
C PRO A 26 -11.20 -4.08 16.46
N GLY A 27 -10.24 -3.63 17.26
CA GLY A 27 -9.15 -4.48 17.77
C GLY A 27 -7.98 -4.72 16.82
N PHE A 28 -7.92 -4.01 15.68
CA PHE A 28 -6.77 -4.02 14.78
C PHE A 28 -6.02 -2.69 14.80
N GLY A 29 -4.70 -2.76 14.96
CA GLY A 29 -3.77 -1.71 14.58
C GLY A 29 -3.49 -1.70 13.08
N PHE A 30 -3.48 -0.54 12.44
CA PHE A 30 -3.23 -0.41 11.00
C PHE A 30 -1.89 0.29 10.77
N PHE A 31 -1.03 -0.36 9.99
CA PHE A 31 0.36 0.02 9.75
C PHE A 31 0.64 0.07 8.24
N GLY A 32 0.04 1.03 7.55
CA GLY A 32 0.18 1.23 6.11
C GLY A 32 0.60 2.64 5.70
N PRO A 33 1.83 3.10 6.00
CA PRO A 33 2.28 4.39 5.46
C PRO A 33 2.52 4.29 3.96
N GLY A 34 2.36 5.42 3.28
CA GLY A 34 2.70 5.53 1.87
C GLY A 34 4.17 5.26 1.58
N GLY A 35 4.40 4.23 0.79
CA GLY A 35 5.66 3.67 0.34
C GLY A 35 6.39 2.81 1.37
N LEU A 36 5.67 2.13 2.29
CA LEU A 36 6.28 1.12 3.15
C LEU A 36 6.99 0.05 2.31
N GLN A 37 8.26 -0.20 2.59
CA GLN A 37 9.03 -1.28 1.98
C GLN A 37 8.95 -2.56 2.80
N THR A 38 9.17 -3.72 2.18
CA THR A 38 9.13 -5.02 2.87
C THR A 38 10.17 -5.17 3.97
N VAL A 39 11.33 -4.52 3.85
CA VAL A 39 12.34 -4.47 4.91
C VAL A 39 11.80 -3.76 6.17
N GLU A 40 10.98 -2.73 5.96
CA GLU A 40 10.34 -1.96 7.03
C GLU A 40 9.21 -2.78 7.64
N LEU A 41 8.34 -3.40 6.82
CA LEU A 41 7.36 -4.39 7.29
C LEU A 41 8.01 -5.38 8.25
N ASN A 42 9.13 -5.99 7.84
CA ASN A 42 9.80 -7.03 8.62
C ASN A 42 10.23 -6.51 10.00
N ARG A 43 10.80 -5.30 10.06
CA ARG A 43 11.15 -4.64 11.33
C ARG A 43 9.91 -4.34 12.17
N LEU A 44 8.85 -3.83 11.55
CA LEU A 44 7.59 -3.50 12.23
C LEU A 44 6.92 -4.72 12.86
N VAL A 45 6.84 -5.82 12.10
CA VAL A 45 6.31 -7.09 12.58
C VAL A 45 7.11 -7.56 13.80
N ARG A 46 8.44 -7.61 13.71
CA ARG A 46 9.29 -8.07 14.82
C ARG A 46 9.15 -7.18 16.05
N PHE A 47 9.06 -5.87 15.86
CA PHE A 47 8.84 -4.94 16.95
C PHE A 47 7.48 -5.17 17.62
N LEU A 48 6.41 -5.30 16.84
CA LEU A 48 5.06 -5.49 17.39
C LEU A 48 4.95 -6.79 18.20
N PHE A 49 5.59 -7.87 17.73
CA PHE A 49 5.67 -9.12 18.48
C PHE A 49 6.58 -9.07 19.71
N ALA A 50 7.51 -8.11 19.81
CA ALA A 50 8.28 -7.92 21.03
C ALA A 50 7.48 -7.22 22.13
N GLU A 51 6.44 -6.46 21.76
CA GLU A 51 5.72 -5.58 22.68
C GLU A 51 4.28 -6.03 23.00
N VAL A 52 3.55 -6.55 22.00
CA VAL A 52 2.09 -6.79 22.12
C VAL A 52 1.68 -8.23 21.79
N GLU A 53 2.43 -8.92 20.91
CA GLU A 53 2.13 -10.29 20.45
C GLU A 53 0.71 -10.46 19.87
N PRO A 54 0.42 -9.92 18.67
CA PRO A 54 -0.92 -9.97 18.11
C PRO A 54 -1.37 -11.38 17.71
N ASP A 55 -2.65 -11.68 17.88
CA ASP A 55 -3.27 -12.97 17.57
C ASP A 55 -3.60 -13.13 16.08
N LYS A 56 -4.03 -12.05 15.42
CA LYS A 56 -4.37 -12.05 13.98
C LYS A 56 -3.62 -10.96 13.25
N ILE A 57 -3.07 -11.31 12.09
CA ILE A 57 -2.29 -10.43 11.24
C ILE A 57 -2.86 -10.45 9.82
N ILE A 58 -3.08 -9.27 9.26
CA ILE A 58 -3.31 -9.07 7.82
C ILE A 58 -2.04 -8.44 7.24
N ILE A 59 -1.52 -8.98 6.14
CA ILE A 59 -0.42 -8.38 5.39
C ILE A 59 -0.90 -8.12 3.96
N GLU A 60 -0.69 -6.91 3.47
CA GLU A 60 -0.84 -6.58 2.07
C GLU A 60 0.09 -7.46 1.22
N LEU A 61 -0.49 -8.13 0.23
CA LEU A 61 0.22 -8.86 -0.79
C LEU A 61 -0.28 -8.36 -2.14
N ALA A 62 0.36 -7.30 -2.62
CA ALA A 62 -0.01 -6.62 -3.85
C ALA A 62 1.22 -6.28 -4.71
N PRO A 63 1.05 -6.12 -6.04
CA PRO A 63 2.17 -5.91 -6.96
C PRO A 63 3.01 -4.67 -6.63
N GLN A 64 2.38 -3.61 -6.10
CA GLN A 64 3.05 -2.33 -5.86
C GLN A 64 4.28 -2.43 -4.96
N TRP A 65 4.32 -3.38 -4.02
CA TRP A 65 5.47 -3.62 -3.15
C TRP A 65 6.76 -3.96 -3.92
N PHE A 66 6.61 -4.44 -5.15
CA PHE A 66 7.68 -4.85 -6.04
C PHE A 66 7.91 -3.85 -7.17
N GLY A 67 7.20 -2.72 -7.16
CA GLY A 67 7.26 -1.68 -8.18
C GLY A 67 8.59 -0.92 -8.21
N ALA A 68 8.88 -0.30 -9.36
CA ALA A 68 10.10 0.48 -9.55
C ALA A 68 10.23 1.66 -8.57
N TYR A 69 9.12 2.21 -8.08
CA TYR A 69 9.14 3.35 -7.13
C TYR A 69 9.76 3.03 -5.76
N HIS A 70 9.97 1.75 -5.43
CA HIS A 70 10.71 1.35 -4.23
C HIS A 70 12.22 1.21 -4.45
N VAL A 71 12.69 1.13 -5.71
CA VAL A 71 14.11 0.92 -6.01
C VAL A 71 14.91 2.16 -5.63
N GLY A 72 15.88 1.99 -4.73
CA GLY A 72 16.77 3.07 -4.29
C GLY A 72 16.12 4.09 -3.34
N ARG A 73 14.85 3.89 -2.95
CA ARG A 73 14.19 4.76 -1.99
C ARG A 73 14.79 4.59 -0.58
N PRO A 74 15.08 5.68 0.15
CA PRO A 74 15.46 5.60 1.56
C PRO A 74 14.38 4.92 2.42
N GLU A 75 14.82 4.05 3.32
CA GLU A 75 13.94 3.46 4.34
C GLU A 75 13.44 4.54 5.31
N MET A 76 12.12 4.65 5.50
CA MET A 76 11.50 5.55 6.48
C MET A 76 11.73 5.04 7.91
N ILE A 77 11.75 3.71 8.08
CA ILE A 77 11.86 3.00 9.35
C ILE A 77 13.21 2.29 9.40
N SER A 78 14.26 3.07 9.63
CA SER A 78 15.63 2.61 9.86
C SER A 78 16.12 3.01 11.24
N ALA A 79 17.13 2.31 11.76
CA ALA A 79 17.75 2.66 13.05
C ALA A 79 18.38 4.07 13.05
N THR A 80 18.71 4.59 11.86
CA THR A 80 19.19 5.97 11.65
C THR A 80 18.07 7.00 11.55
N ALA A 81 16.88 6.60 11.11
CA ALA A 81 15.71 7.46 10.93
C ALA A 81 14.81 7.52 12.18
N LEU A 82 14.79 6.46 12.99
CA LEU A 82 13.93 6.31 14.16
C LEU A 82 14.73 5.65 15.30
N PRO A 83 15.19 6.42 16.30
CA PRO A 83 15.81 5.82 17.49
C PRO A 83 14.80 4.87 18.17
N PRO A 84 15.26 3.74 18.73
CA PRO A 84 14.37 2.70 19.30
C PRO A 84 13.33 3.22 20.29
N GLU A 85 13.69 4.24 21.07
CA GLU A 85 12.81 4.90 22.04
C GLU A 85 11.63 5.66 21.41
N PHE A 86 11.77 6.13 20.17
CA PHE A 86 10.70 6.80 19.40
C PHE A 86 9.90 5.81 18.55
N LEU A 87 10.45 4.64 18.24
CA LEU A 87 9.76 3.60 17.47
C LEU A 87 8.46 3.14 18.17
N LYS A 88 8.50 3.00 19.50
CA LYS A 88 7.32 2.69 20.31
C LYS A 88 6.24 3.77 20.21
N MET A 89 6.62 5.05 20.20
CA MET A 89 5.66 6.15 20.04
C MET A 89 5.13 6.25 18.61
N ALA A 90 5.98 6.01 17.61
CA ALA A 90 5.59 5.96 16.21
C ALA A 90 4.58 4.85 15.94
N LEU A 91 4.74 3.68 16.56
CA LEU A 91 3.85 2.53 16.32
C LEU A 91 2.60 2.51 17.19
N LEU A 92 2.62 3.16 18.34
CA LEU A 92 1.47 3.25 19.24
C LEU A 92 0.70 4.58 19.10
N SER A 93 1.12 5.46 18.19
CA SER A 93 0.46 6.72 17.88
C SER A 93 0.41 6.98 16.38
N SER A 94 -0.76 6.81 15.79
CA SER A 94 -1.04 7.19 14.40
C SER A 94 -0.68 8.65 14.10
N HIS A 95 -0.78 9.55 15.10
CA HIS A 95 -0.39 10.95 14.96
C HIS A 95 1.12 11.14 14.80
N PHE A 96 1.93 10.42 15.58
CA PHE A 96 3.39 10.51 15.48
C PHE A 96 3.90 9.86 14.19
N TYR A 97 3.26 8.77 13.78
CA TYR A 97 3.54 8.10 12.52
C TYR A 97 3.22 8.98 11.30
N SER A 98 2.06 9.65 11.31
CA SER A 98 1.66 10.60 10.27
C SER A 98 2.62 11.81 10.18
N ALA A 99 3.17 12.29 11.29
CA ALA A 99 4.17 13.36 11.29
C ALA A 99 5.53 12.93 10.71
N LEU A 100 5.94 11.67 10.90
CA LEU A 100 7.13 11.10 10.25
C LEU A 100 6.94 11.03 8.73
N LYS A 101 5.76 10.64 8.27
CA LYS A 101 5.39 10.54 6.85
C LYS A 101 5.59 11.86 6.10
N ASP A 102 5.17 13.00 6.65
CA ASP A 102 5.33 14.31 6.01
C ASP A 102 6.80 14.68 5.79
N HIS A 103 7.69 14.24 6.69
CA HIS A 103 9.13 14.43 6.55
C HIS A 103 9.78 13.51 5.51
N PHE A 104 9.23 12.31 5.27
CA PHE A 104 9.79 11.35 4.30
C PHE A 104 9.22 11.52 2.88
N LEU A 105 7.94 11.86 2.73
CA LEU A 105 7.32 12.05 1.40
C LEU A 105 7.90 13.25 0.65
N ALA A 106 8.31 14.30 1.37
CA ALA A 106 8.99 15.45 0.78
C ALA A 106 10.32 15.08 0.08
N ALA A 107 10.94 13.95 0.43
CA ALA A 107 12.19 13.48 -0.17
C ALA A 107 12.01 12.46 -1.30
N ALA A 108 10.82 11.85 -1.44
CA ALA A 108 10.56 10.78 -2.41
C ALA A 108 10.13 11.32 -3.79
N TYR A 109 9.52 12.51 -3.84
CA TYR A 109 9.08 13.15 -5.10
C TYR A 109 10.24 13.70 -5.95
N ASP A 110 11.47 13.80 -5.40
CA ASP A 110 12.65 14.32 -6.11
C ASP A 110 13.37 13.28 -7.00
N LEU A 111 12.89 12.03 -7.08
CA LEU A 111 13.64 10.90 -7.65
C LEU A 111 13.16 10.38 -9.03
N LEU A 112 12.21 11.05 -9.68
CA LEU A 112 11.70 10.62 -10.98
C LEU A 112 12.02 11.64 -12.08
N SER A 113 12.98 11.31 -12.94
CA SER A 113 13.20 11.98 -14.22
C SER A 113 13.86 11.02 -15.21
N VAL A 114 13.25 10.71 -16.36
CA VAL A 114 13.92 10.66 -17.68
C VAL A 114 12.90 10.62 -18.83
N GLY A 115 13.10 11.49 -19.85
CA GLY A 115 13.14 11.10 -21.27
C GLY A 115 11.88 11.23 -22.14
N ASP A 116 11.85 12.24 -23.02
CA ASP A 116 10.84 12.41 -24.08
C ASP A 116 10.88 11.26 -25.10
N ALA A 117 9.77 10.55 -25.27
CA ALA A 117 9.56 9.61 -26.37
C ALA A 117 8.11 9.71 -26.90
N ALA A 118 7.96 9.63 -28.22
CA ALA A 118 6.65 9.75 -28.86
C ALA A 118 5.70 8.62 -28.41
N ALA A 119 4.62 8.98 -27.70
CA ALA A 119 3.73 8.03 -27.02
C ALA A 119 2.78 7.28 -27.97
N GLY A 120 2.89 5.96 -27.96
CA GLY A 120 1.81 5.01 -28.24
C GLY A 120 0.73 5.03 -27.16
N GLU A 121 -0.40 4.36 -27.43
CA GLU A 121 -1.62 4.43 -26.60
C GLU A 121 -1.43 4.00 -25.12
N PHE A 122 -0.43 3.15 -24.85
CA PHE A 122 -0.09 2.61 -23.53
C PHE A 122 1.35 2.88 -23.11
N ASP A 123 2.02 3.82 -23.78
CA ASP A 123 3.38 4.21 -23.43
C ASP A 123 3.39 4.97 -22.09
N GLU A 124 4.52 4.95 -21.39
CA GLU A 124 4.67 5.67 -20.14
C GLU A 124 4.38 7.17 -20.36
N PRO A 125 3.47 7.78 -19.56
CA PRO A 125 3.15 9.19 -19.77
C PRO A 125 4.34 10.10 -19.48
N GLU A 126 4.41 11.21 -20.22
CA GLU A 126 5.42 12.24 -20.00
C GLU A 126 5.31 12.83 -18.58
N TRP A 127 6.46 12.95 -17.91
CA TRP A 127 6.53 13.45 -16.52
C TRP A 127 5.81 14.79 -16.33
N ARG A 128 5.91 15.69 -17.32
CA ARG A 128 5.26 16.99 -17.30
C ARG A 128 3.73 16.88 -17.19
N ASP A 129 3.12 15.94 -17.90
CA ASP A 129 1.68 15.74 -17.89
C ASP A 129 1.25 15.11 -16.56
N ILE A 130 2.06 14.17 -16.03
CA ILE A 130 1.84 13.58 -14.70
C ILE A 130 1.78 14.67 -13.62
N VAL A 131 2.79 15.55 -13.55
CA VAL A 131 2.84 16.62 -12.55
C VAL A 131 1.68 17.59 -12.74
N THR A 132 1.42 18.03 -13.98
CA THR A 132 0.34 18.99 -14.26
C THR A 132 -1.03 18.43 -13.84
N TYR A 133 -1.28 17.15 -14.09
CA TYR A 133 -2.56 16.53 -13.74
C TYR A 133 -2.66 16.16 -12.28
N ALA A 134 -1.55 15.84 -11.60
CA ALA A 134 -1.52 15.69 -10.15
C ALA A 134 -1.85 17.01 -9.43
N ASP A 135 -1.28 18.13 -9.90
CA ASP A 135 -1.60 19.47 -9.36
C ASP A 135 -3.07 19.83 -9.57
N ASP A 136 -3.63 19.51 -10.75
CA ASP A 136 -5.05 19.70 -11.02
C ASP A 136 -5.95 18.83 -10.15
N TRP A 137 -5.54 17.58 -9.89
CA TRP A 137 -6.22 16.68 -8.98
C TRP A 137 -6.28 17.27 -7.57
N ASP A 138 -5.14 17.69 -7.02
CA ASP A 138 -5.06 18.26 -5.68
C ASP A 138 -5.89 19.54 -5.56
N ARG A 139 -5.83 20.41 -6.58
CA ARG A 139 -6.64 21.63 -6.64
C ARG A 139 -8.14 21.33 -6.65
N LEU A 140 -8.60 20.43 -7.52
CA LEU A 140 -10.03 20.09 -7.63
C LEU A 140 -10.53 19.35 -6.39
N LYS A 141 -9.72 18.48 -5.79
CA LYS A 141 -10.03 17.84 -4.50
C LYS A 141 -10.17 18.87 -3.38
N ALA A 142 -9.30 19.87 -3.33
CA ALA A 142 -9.42 20.96 -2.37
C ALA A 142 -10.67 21.82 -2.59
N GLU A 143 -11.04 22.11 -3.84
CA GLU A 143 -12.23 22.88 -4.20
C GLU A 143 -13.54 22.13 -3.91
N GLY A 144 -13.59 20.82 -4.19
CA GLY A 144 -14.79 20.00 -4.02
C GLY A 144 -14.95 19.35 -2.64
N GLY A 145 -13.88 19.35 -1.83
CA GLY A 145 -13.89 18.79 -0.48
C GLY A 145 -14.20 17.29 -0.45
N ALA A 146 -14.85 16.81 0.61
CA ALA A 146 -15.13 15.39 0.82
C ALA A 146 -16.06 14.74 -0.22
N ALA A 147 -16.76 15.54 -1.04
CA ALA A 147 -17.62 15.04 -2.10
C ALA A 147 -16.87 14.81 -3.42
N PHE A 148 -15.65 15.36 -3.56
CA PHE A 148 -14.83 15.13 -4.74
C PHE A 148 -14.18 13.75 -4.66
N ASN A 149 -14.35 12.94 -5.70
CA ASN A 149 -13.80 11.59 -5.80
C ASN A 149 -13.24 11.35 -7.20
N TRP A 150 -12.67 10.17 -7.41
CA TRP A 150 -12.00 9.82 -8.66
C TRP A 150 -12.92 10.02 -9.87
N SER A 151 -14.16 9.53 -9.83
CA SER A 151 -15.13 9.61 -10.92
C SER A 151 -15.48 11.04 -11.40
N LEU A 152 -15.20 12.08 -10.60
CA LEU A 152 -15.44 13.48 -10.94
C LEU A 152 -14.24 14.17 -11.62
N PHE A 153 -13.09 13.51 -11.68
CA PHE A 153 -11.91 14.04 -12.35
C PHE A 153 -12.01 13.84 -13.88
N PRO A 154 -11.51 14.76 -14.73
CA PRO A 154 -11.61 14.61 -16.18
C PRO A 154 -10.98 13.30 -16.67
N ALA A 155 -11.73 12.55 -17.49
CA ALA A 155 -11.36 11.20 -17.92
C ALA A 155 -9.99 11.14 -18.63
N GLU A 156 -9.64 12.16 -19.42
CA GLU A 156 -8.32 12.21 -20.05
C GLU A 156 -7.18 12.29 -19.03
N LYS A 157 -7.38 13.02 -17.94
CA LYS A 157 -6.39 13.19 -16.86
C LYS A 157 -6.33 11.97 -15.97
N GLN A 158 -7.50 11.36 -15.70
CA GLN A 158 -7.57 10.08 -14.99
C GLN A 158 -6.72 9.03 -15.70
N ARG A 159 -6.86 8.89 -17.02
CA ARG A 159 -6.09 7.92 -17.81
C ARG A 159 -4.58 8.09 -17.67
N VAL A 160 -4.09 9.33 -17.75
CA VAL A 160 -2.67 9.64 -17.61
C VAL A 160 -2.15 9.27 -16.21
N LEU A 161 -2.84 9.70 -15.15
CA LEU A 161 -2.42 9.37 -13.78
C LEU A 161 -2.54 7.86 -13.49
N MET A 162 -3.54 7.18 -14.03
CA MET A 162 -3.68 5.72 -13.93
C MET A 162 -2.53 4.99 -14.61
N LEU A 163 -2.18 5.39 -15.84
CA LEU A 163 -1.11 4.75 -16.58
C LEU A 163 0.24 4.98 -15.88
N ALA A 164 0.51 6.20 -15.44
CA ALA A 164 1.69 6.52 -14.63
C ALA A 164 1.77 5.67 -13.36
N ARG A 165 0.64 5.50 -12.65
CA ARG A 165 0.58 4.65 -11.46
C ARG A 165 0.85 3.18 -11.78
N ALA A 166 0.25 2.66 -12.86
CA ALA A 166 0.44 1.29 -13.28
C ALA A 166 1.89 1.01 -13.73
N TYR A 167 2.58 1.97 -14.37
CA TYR A 167 4.01 1.86 -14.62
C TYR A 167 4.84 1.85 -13.33
N ALA A 168 4.58 2.80 -12.43
CA ALA A 168 5.30 2.90 -11.17
C ALA A 168 5.17 1.61 -10.33
N GLN A 169 3.96 1.05 -10.27
CA GLN A 169 3.62 -0.14 -9.52
C GLN A 169 3.87 -1.47 -10.27
N ASN A 170 4.32 -1.42 -11.52
CA ASN A 170 4.67 -2.62 -12.27
C ASN A 170 5.84 -3.31 -11.57
N PRO A 171 5.71 -4.59 -11.16
CA PRO A 171 6.82 -5.29 -10.54
C PRO A 171 8.08 -5.22 -11.40
N VAL A 172 9.23 -4.99 -10.76
CA VAL A 172 10.51 -5.07 -11.47
C VAL A 172 10.74 -6.48 -12.03
N SER A 173 11.59 -6.59 -13.05
CA SER A 173 11.96 -7.91 -13.58
C SER A 173 12.59 -8.76 -12.48
N ASP A 174 12.25 -10.06 -12.46
CA ASP A 174 12.72 -11.02 -11.47
C ASP A 174 12.43 -10.64 -10.00
N PHE A 175 11.35 -9.90 -9.75
CA PHE A 175 11.00 -9.44 -8.39
C PHE A 175 10.90 -10.59 -7.37
N GLN A 176 10.52 -11.79 -7.80
CA GLN A 176 10.40 -12.97 -6.93
C GLN A 176 11.75 -13.38 -6.30
N ASP A 177 12.87 -13.04 -6.94
CA ASP A 177 14.23 -13.35 -6.48
C ASP A 177 14.90 -12.15 -5.78
N SER A 178 14.14 -11.06 -5.59
CA SER A 178 14.64 -9.82 -4.99
C SER A 178 14.75 -9.90 -3.47
N MET A 179 15.56 -9.00 -2.89
CA MET A 179 15.56 -8.76 -1.44
C MET A 179 14.18 -8.36 -0.92
N THR A 180 13.37 -7.69 -1.74
CA THR A 180 12.00 -7.31 -1.38
C THR A 180 11.16 -8.55 -1.07
N ALA A 181 11.21 -9.56 -1.94
CA ALA A 181 10.51 -10.84 -1.73
C ALA A 181 11.06 -11.56 -0.49
N ALA A 182 12.39 -11.62 -0.34
CA ALA A 182 13.01 -12.25 0.82
C ALA A 182 12.58 -11.62 2.16
N TYR A 183 12.49 -10.29 2.25
CA TYR A 183 12.05 -9.61 3.48
C TYR A 183 10.57 -9.85 3.80
N LEU A 184 9.70 -9.88 2.79
CA LEU A 184 8.28 -10.23 2.97
C LEU A 184 8.17 -11.68 3.48
N GLU A 185 8.87 -12.63 2.85
CA GLU A 185 8.84 -14.03 3.24
C GLU A 185 9.36 -14.26 4.67
N ASP A 186 10.43 -13.57 5.06
CA ASP A 186 10.96 -13.64 6.42
C ASP A 186 9.98 -13.06 7.45
N ALA A 187 9.30 -11.95 7.13
CA ALA A 187 8.25 -11.39 7.99
C ALA A 187 7.09 -12.38 8.17
N VAL A 188 6.64 -13.01 7.08
CA VAL A 188 5.58 -14.02 7.06
C VAL A 188 5.95 -15.24 7.90
N ALA A 189 7.14 -15.79 7.66
CA ALA A 189 7.66 -16.94 8.42
C ALA A 189 7.75 -16.62 9.90
N TYR A 190 8.19 -15.40 10.25
CA TYR A 190 8.25 -14.94 11.62
C TYR A 190 6.86 -14.88 12.27
N VAL A 191 5.87 -14.23 11.64
CA VAL A 191 4.47 -14.19 12.15
C VAL A 191 3.95 -15.60 12.45
N ILE A 192 4.12 -16.53 11.52
CA ILE A 192 3.67 -17.92 11.66
C ILE A 192 4.40 -18.63 12.80
N SER A 193 5.72 -18.41 12.93
CA SER A 193 6.53 -19.01 14.02
C SER A 193 6.11 -18.53 15.42
N ARG A 194 5.47 -17.36 15.51
CA ARG A 194 4.90 -16.81 16.76
C ARG A 194 3.49 -17.31 17.05
N GLY A 195 2.88 -18.08 16.15
CA GLY A 195 1.56 -18.69 16.35
C GLY A 195 0.37 -17.80 15.98
N ALA A 196 0.61 -16.63 15.39
CA ALA A 196 -0.47 -15.75 14.95
C ALA A 196 -1.16 -16.29 13.69
N ARG A 197 -2.46 -16.01 13.57
CA ARG A 197 -3.24 -16.32 12.37
C ARG A 197 -2.98 -15.25 11.32
N LEU A 198 -2.32 -15.63 10.22
CA LEU A 198 -2.00 -14.73 9.12
C LEU A 198 -3.02 -14.83 7.98
N CYS A 199 -3.28 -13.71 7.32
CA CYS A 199 -4.00 -13.61 6.06
C CYS A 199 -3.30 -12.60 5.14
N PHE A 200 -3.23 -12.90 3.85
CA PHE A 200 -2.80 -11.94 2.83
C PHE A 200 -4.01 -11.24 2.22
N VAL A 201 -3.87 -9.96 1.90
CA VAL A 201 -4.90 -9.18 1.19
C VAL A 201 -4.31 -8.47 -0.02
N GLU A 202 -4.97 -8.56 -1.17
CA GLU A 202 -4.74 -7.63 -2.28
C GLU A 202 -5.79 -6.51 -2.21
N PRO A 203 -5.38 -5.25 -1.99
CA PRO A 203 -6.31 -4.13 -1.97
C PRO A 203 -6.95 -3.87 -3.34
N PRO A 204 -8.20 -3.36 -3.36
CA PRO A 204 -8.88 -3.07 -4.61
C PRO A 204 -8.23 -1.89 -5.31
N VAL A 205 -8.29 -1.93 -6.64
CA VAL A 205 -8.02 -0.81 -7.55
C VAL A 205 -9.20 -0.67 -8.51
N THR A 206 -9.30 0.48 -9.19
CA THR A 206 -10.34 0.72 -10.20
C THR A 206 -10.24 -0.30 -11.34
N ASP A 207 -11.36 -0.59 -12.01
CA ASP A 207 -11.40 -1.54 -13.13
C ASP A 207 -10.49 -1.09 -14.28
N ASP A 208 -10.45 0.22 -14.55
CA ASP A 208 -9.54 0.81 -15.54
C ASP A 208 -8.08 0.59 -15.15
N HIS A 209 -7.73 0.72 -13.87
CA HIS A 209 -6.37 0.43 -13.42
C HIS A 209 -6.03 -1.05 -13.64
N ARG A 210 -6.94 -1.99 -13.32
CA ARG A 210 -6.73 -3.42 -13.60
C ARG A 210 -6.53 -3.68 -15.08
N TYR A 211 -7.37 -3.08 -15.92
CA TYR A 211 -7.28 -3.22 -17.37
C TYR A 211 -5.92 -2.73 -17.90
N LEU A 212 -5.47 -1.55 -17.47
CA LEU A 212 -4.21 -0.95 -17.92
C LEU A 212 -2.98 -1.76 -17.50
N ARG A 213 -2.98 -2.39 -16.31
CA ARG A 213 -1.90 -3.29 -15.86
C ARG A 213 -1.60 -4.42 -16.87
N ASP A 214 -2.64 -4.89 -17.57
CA ASP A 214 -2.55 -5.94 -18.58
C ASP A 214 -2.14 -5.44 -19.97
N GLN A 215 -2.25 -4.13 -20.22
CA GLN A 215 -1.92 -3.53 -21.53
C GLN A 215 -0.49 -2.99 -21.60
N ILE A 216 0.14 -2.69 -20.46
CA ILE A 216 1.50 -2.14 -20.42
C ILE A 216 2.51 -3.11 -21.09
N PRO A 217 3.27 -2.65 -22.09
CA PRO A 217 4.34 -3.45 -22.69
C PRO A 217 5.38 -3.90 -21.66
N GLY A 218 5.70 -5.20 -21.63
CA GLY A 218 6.66 -5.74 -20.66
C GLY A 218 6.16 -5.75 -19.21
N SER A 219 4.84 -5.65 -19.01
CA SER A 219 4.20 -5.77 -17.70
C SER A 219 4.52 -7.10 -17.00
N ASN A 220 4.92 -7.00 -15.74
CA ASN A 220 5.18 -8.14 -14.84
C ASN A 220 4.00 -8.41 -13.88
N TYR A 221 2.88 -7.70 -14.00
CA TYR A 221 1.69 -7.94 -13.18
C TYR A 221 1.20 -9.39 -13.29
N ARG A 222 1.28 -10.00 -14.49
CA ARG A 222 0.90 -11.41 -14.69
C ARG A 222 1.82 -12.41 -13.99
N ALA A 223 3.06 -12.03 -13.70
CA ALA A 223 3.98 -12.85 -12.92
C ALA A 223 3.70 -12.75 -11.41
N PHE A 224 3.07 -11.66 -10.95
CA PHE A 224 2.73 -11.47 -9.54
C PHE A 224 1.70 -12.47 -9.03
N GLU A 225 0.64 -12.74 -9.77
CA GLU A 225 -0.42 -13.64 -9.29
C GLU A 225 0.06 -15.08 -9.04
N PRO A 226 0.84 -15.73 -9.92
CA PRO A 226 1.48 -17.01 -9.61
C PRO A 226 2.39 -16.96 -8.37
N TYR A 227 3.15 -15.88 -8.20
CA TYR A 227 4.00 -15.68 -7.02
C TYR A 227 3.16 -15.59 -5.73
N ALA A 228 2.12 -14.75 -5.71
CA ALA A 228 1.26 -14.56 -4.55
C ALA A 228 0.54 -15.85 -4.16
N ASN A 229 0.02 -16.60 -5.14
CA ASN A 229 -0.55 -17.93 -4.92
C ASN A 229 0.47 -18.93 -4.37
N ALA A 230 1.69 -18.95 -4.92
CA ALA A 230 2.74 -19.84 -4.44
C ALA A 230 3.14 -19.52 -2.99
N LEU A 231 3.27 -18.23 -2.65
CA LEU A 231 3.55 -17.76 -1.30
C LEU A 231 2.45 -18.17 -0.31
N ALA A 232 1.19 -17.88 -0.65
CA ALA A 232 0.01 -18.24 0.13
C ALA A 232 -0.06 -19.76 0.39
N ASN A 233 0.12 -20.57 -0.65
CA ASN A 233 0.11 -22.04 -0.55
C ASN A 233 1.27 -22.58 0.28
N ARG A 234 2.49 -22.06 0.09
CA ARG A 234 3.69 -22.48 0.85
C ARG A 234 3.51 -22.31 2.35
N PHE A 235 2.88 -21.22 2.77
CA PHE A 235 2.65 -20.91 4.18
C PHE A 235 1.28 -21.36 4.70
N ASN A 236 0.44 -21.94 3.83
CA ASN A 236 -0.95 -22.30 4.14
C ASN A 236 -1.75 -21.12 4.72
N VAL A 237 -1.63 -19.97 4.06
CA VAL A 237 -2.24 -18.69 4.43
C VAL A 237 -3.26 -18.30 3.37
N PRO A 238 -4.48 -17.86 3.72
CA PRO A 238 -5.43 -17.33 2.74
C PRO A 238 -4.89 -16.08 2.06
N TRP A 239 -5.08 -15.97 0.74
CA TRP A 239 -4.90 -14.71 0.02
C TRP A 239 -6.26 -14.23 -0.49
N VAL A 240 -6.74 -13.14 0.09
CA VAL A 240 -8.08 -12.60 -0.18
C VAL A 240 -7.98 -11.39 -1.11
N ARG A 241 -8.87 -11.36 -2.09
CA ARG A 241 -9.05 -10.29 -3.07
C ARG A 241 -10.52 -10.23 -3.46
N ASP A 242 -10.96 -9.12 -4.04
CA ASP A 242 -12.33 -8.95 -4.56
C ASP A 242 -13.44 -9.33 -3.56
N VAL A 243 -13.24 -8.97 -2.29
CA VAL A 243 -14.17 -9.29 -1.19
C VAL A 243 -15.53 -8.58 -1.31
N MET A 244 -15.61 -7.59 -2.19
CA MET A 244 -16.81 -6.85 -2.56
C MET A 244 -16.61 -6.14 -3.90
N GLU A 245 -17.71 -5.71 -4.52
CA GLU A 245 -17.70 -4.89 -5.73
C GLU A 245 -17.43 -3.42 -5.39
N PHE A 246 -16.69 -2.75 -6.27
CA PHE A 246 -16.36 -1.33 -6.17
C PHE A 246 -16.71 -0.61 -7.48
N THR A 247 -16.99 0.68 -7.37
CA THR A 247 -17.15 1.60 -8.48
C THR A 247 -16.14 2.74 -8.35
N ASP A 248 -15.87 3.50 -9.41
CA ASP A 248 -14.94 4.65 -9.33
C ASP A 248 -15.36 5.72 -8.31
N ALA A 249 -16.63 5.75 -7.91
CA ALA A 249 -17.10 6.64 -6.85
C ALA A 249 -16.58 6.25 -5.46
N ASP A 250 -16.19 4.98 -5.26
CA ASP A 250 -15.63 4.46 -4.00
C ASP A 250 -14.16 4.86 -3.79
N PHE A 251 -13.54 5.44 -4.81
CA PHE A 251 -12.12 5.71 -4.86
C PHE A 251 -11.81 7.20 -4.68
N ASP A 252 -10.85 7.46 -3.79
CA ASP A 252 -10.15 8.73 -3.70
C ASP A 252 -9.20 8.89 -4.90
N ASN A 253 -8.62 7.81 -5.43
CA ASN A 253 -7.87 7.80 -6.70
C ASN A 253 -7.80 6.36 -7.23
N GLN A 254 -7.09 6.10 -8.32
CA GLN A 254 -7.04 4.80 -9.00
C GLN A 254 -6.75 3.56 -8.13
N ASP A 255 -6.12 3.72 -6.97
CA ASP A 255 -5.76 2.64 -6.06
C ASP A 255 -6.02 2.95 -4.58
N HIS A 256 -6.70 4.05 -4.26
CA HIS A 256 -7.06 4.43 -2.90
C HIS A 256 -8.56 4.56 -2.70
N LEU A 257 -9.10 3.90 -1.67
CA LEU A 257 -10.51 4.06 -1.31
C LEU A 257 -10.71 5.35 -0.52
N HIS A 258 -11.90 5.97 -0.63
CA HIS A 258 -12.28 7.01 0.31
C HIS A 258 -12.70 6.42 1.66
N ALA A 259 -12.82 7.26 2.70
CA ALA A 259 -13.04 6.83 4.08
C ALA A 259 -14.26 5.91 4.28
N GLU A 260 -15.42 6.24 3.68
CA GLU A 260 -16.62 5.39 3.78
C GLU A 260 -16.48 4.03 3.08
N ALA A 261 -15.71 3.95 1.99
CA ALA A 261 -15.43 2.68 1.32
C ALA A 261 -14.46 1.83 2.15
N HIS A 262 -13.41 2.43 2.74
CA HIS A 262 -12.55 1.74 3.71
C HIS A 262 -13.32 1.15 4.90
N ALA A 263 -14.29 1.90 5.44
CA ALA A 263 -15.13 1.47 6.56
C ALA A 263 -16.01 0.24 6.25
N ARG A 264 -16.29 -0.04 4.97
CA ARG A 264 -17.00 -1.26 4.52
C ARG A 264 -16.02 -2.37 4.12
N TYR A 265 -14.94 -2.02 3.43
CA TYR A 265 -13.96 -2.95 2.90
C TYR A 265 -13.24 -3.74 3.98
N TRP A 266 -12.67 -3.05 4.98
CA TRP A 266 -11.83 -3.71 5.98
C TRP A 266 -12.58 -4.73 6.86
N PRO A 267 -13.81 -4.46 7.31
CA PRO A 267 -14.64 -5.50 7.94
C PRO A 267 -14.90 -6.71 7.03
N ALA A 268 -15.09 -6.50 5.71
CA ALA A 268 -15.26 -7.59 4.75
C ALA A 268 -13.97 -8.43 4.60
N VAL A 269 -12.81 -7.78 4.54
CA VAL A 269 -11.49 -8.45 4.56
C VAL A 269 -11.33 -9.27 5.83
N ALA A 270 -11.60 -8.68 7.00
CA ALA A 270 -11.45 -9.36 8.29
C ALA A 270 -12.29 -10.65 8.35
N LYS A 271 -13.55 -10.57 7.89
CA LYS A 271 -14.46 -11.71 7.79
C LYS A 271 -13.95 -12.78 6.82
N ALA A 272 -13.47 -12.38 5.64
CA ALA A 272 -12.90 -13.29 4.65
C ALA A 272 -11.63 -14.00 5.17
N CYS A 273 -10.81 -13.29 5.94
CA CYS A 273 -9.58 -13.82 6.51
C CYS A 273 -9.81 -14.76 7.71
N PHE A 274 -10.76 -14.43 8.60
CA PHE A 274 -10.79 -15.04 9.94
C PHE A 274 -12.12 -15.66 10.38
N GLY A 275 -13.18 -15.55 9.57
CA GLY A 275 -14.55 -15.97 9.92
C GLY A 275 -15.36 -14.88 10.61
#